data_AF-A0AAE0IAZ5-F1
#
_entry.id   AF-A0AAE0IAZ5-F1
#
_cell.length_a   1.000
_cell.length_b   1.000
_cell.length_c   1.000
_cell.angle_alpha   90.00
_cell.angle_beta   90.00
_cell.angle_gamma   90.00
#
_symmetry.space_group_name_H-M   'P 1'
#
loop_
_entity.id
_entity.type
_entity.pdbx_description
1 polymer ?
#
loop_
_entity_poly.entity_id
_entity_poly.type
_entity_poly.pdbx_seq_one_letter_code
_entity_poly.pdbx_strand_id
1 'polypeptide(L)'
;MPPTAYISRVKQEPKLWDPEEVIQLVNPATGSERCGGQAVTCGRRCQRKIAHVKVSRARRILDELAMLEPAEAAMSPRLSDVLDIMLCYQHGSQADEVSQQWTQRLLRLRTGISRPRLRTPRLGESPVPPAGHNNTKSNSQDGKNHKFKTSPKAHHAYFKQQPDSDNVEEDRQEDKAKAKARAEKRSEEARRMNNERNKRVKKKKKKKKKKKKKKKKKKKKKKKKNTANGKKQKRR
;
A
#
# COMPACT_ATOMS: atom_id res chain seq x y z
N MET A 1 41.19 14.70 5.67
CA MET A 1 40.53 13.79 6.62
C MET A 1 39.02 13.98 6.51
N PRO A 2 38.22 12.95 6.23
CA PRO A 2 36.77 13.09 6.19
C PRO A 2 36.20 13.23 7.61
N PRO A 3 35.19 14.09 7.83
CA PRO A 3 34.55 14.22 9.13
C PRO A 3 33.86 12.91 9.49
N THR A 4 34.27 12.30 10.60
CA THR A 4 33.60 11.17 11.23
C THR A 4 32.28 11.67 11.80
N ALA A 5 31.19 11.54 11.03
CA ALA A 5 29.86 11.79 11.53
C ALA A 5 29.60 10.83 12.71
N TYR A 6 29.56 11.38 13.92
CA TYR A 6 29.20 10.66 15.13
C TYR A 6 27.72 10.28 14.99
N ILE A 7 27.44 9.08 14.47
CA ILE A 7 26.08 8.55 14.43
C ILE A 7 25.75 8.18 15.87
N SER A 8 25.19 9.14 16.60
CA SER A 8 24.61 8.90 17.92
C SER A 8 23.57 7.78 17.76
N ARG A 9 23.91 6.59 18.25
CA ARG A 9 22.95 5.48 18.40
C ARG A 9 21.87 5.98 19.35
N VAL A 10 20.74 6.40 18.80
CA VAL A 10 19.53 6.63 19.58
C VAL A 10 19.22 5.30 20.27
N LYS A 11 19.32 5.27 21.60
CA LYS A 11 18.86 4.12 22.38
C LYS A 11 17.36 4.00 22.07
N GLN A 12 16.98 2.95 21.35
CA GLN A 12 15.57 2.69 21.13
C GLN A 12 14.98 2.29 22.47
N GLU A 13 13.93 2.99 22.89
CA GLU A 13 13.15 2.59 24.05
C GLU A 13 12.60 1.17 23.82
N PRO A 14 12.55 0.35 24.89
CA PRO A 14 12.07 -1.02 24.76
C PRO A 14 10.59 -0.99 24.35
N LYS A 15 10.28 -1.68 23.25
CA LYS A 15 8.90 -1.87 22.79
C LYS A 15 8.20 -2.84 23.74
N LEU A 16 6.96 -2.53 24.13
CA LEU A 16 6.14 -3.36 25.00
C LEU A 16 5.56 -4.57 24.27
N TRP A 17 5.35 -4.46 22.95
CA TRP A 17 4.86 -5.54 22.10
C TRP A 17 5.46 -5.45 20.69
N ASP A 18 5.52 -6.58 19.98
CA ASP A 18 6.00 -6.61 18.59
C ASP A 18 4.86 -6.30 17.61
N PRO A 19 4.90 -5.17 16.89
CA PRO A 19 3.87 -4.85 15.92
C PRO A 19 3.80 -5.82 14.75
N GLU A 20 4.90 -6.45 14.33
CA GLU A 20 4.86 -7.37 13.21
C GLU A 20 4.05 -8.63 13.53
N GLU A 21 4.23 -9.18 14.73
CA GLU A 21 3.53 -10.38 15.21
C GLU A 21 2.04 -10.10 15.50
N VAL A 22 1.75 -9.06 16.26
CA VAL A 22 0.40 -8.76 16.77
C VAL A 22 -0.55 -8.36 15.65
N ILE A 23 -0.09 -7.44 14.80
CA ILE A 23 -0.89 -6.89 13.71
C ILE A 23 -0.82 -7.80 12.47
N GLN A 24 0.12 -8.74 12.44
CA GLN A 24 0.41 -9.61 11.30
C GLN A 24 0.71 -8.75 10.06
N LEU A 25 1.67 -7.82 10.15
CA LEU A 25 1.97 -6.91 9.04
C LEU A 25 2.43 -7.69 7.78
N VAL A 26 3.18 -8.77 8.01
CA VAL A 26 3.64 -9.69 6.97
C VAL A 26 2.52 -10.64 6.57
N ASN A 27 2.22 -10.73 5.27
CA ASN A 27 1.24 -11.69 4.77
C ASN A 27 1.87 -13.10 4.78
N PRO A 28 1.34 -14.06 5.56
CA PRO A 28 1.96 -15.37 5.73
C PRO A 28 2.06 -16.16 4.43
N ALA A 29 1.15 -15.95 3.47
CA ALA A 29 1.18 -16.63 2.19
C ALA A 29 2.34 -16.18 1.27
N THR A 30 2.93 -15.01 1.53
CA THR A 30 3.97 -14.43 0.66
C THR A 30 5.26 -14.08 1.39
N GLY A 31 5.26 -14.06 2.73
CA GLY A 31 6.38 -13.54 3.52
C GLY A 31 6.68 -12.06 3.26
N SER A 32 5.73 -11.29 2.72
CA SER A 32 5.92 -9.88 2.36
C SER A 32 4.80 -9.01 2.87
N GLU A 33 5.09 -7.73 3.08
CA GLU A 33 4.14 -6.72 3.52
C GLU A 33 3.19 -6.39 2.36
N ARG A 34 1.91 -6.69 2.55
CA ARG A 34 0.86 -6.54 1.54
C ARG A 34 -0.33 -5.83 2.17
N CYS A 35 -1.32 -5.55 1.33
CA CYS A 35 -2.59 -4.99 1.78
C CYS A 35 -3.19 -5.79 2.94
N GLY A 36 -3.64 -5.08 3.99
CA GLY A 36 -4.22 -5.67 5.20
C GLY A 36 -5.56 -6.38 4.98
N GLY A 37 -6.36 -5.90 4.03
CA GLY A 37 -7.73 -6.34 3.78
C GLY A 37 -7.86 -7.76 3.20
N GLN A 38 -9.08 -8.30 3.30
CA GLN A 38 -9.45 -9.63 2.85
C GLN A 38 -10.08 -9.57 1.44
N ALA A 39 -9.56 -10.37 0.51
CA ALA A 39 -10.13 -10.49 -0.82
C ALA A 39 -11.37 -11.41 -0.78
N VAL A 40 -12.56 -10.82 -0.93
CA VAL A 40 -13.87 -11.51 -0.84
C VAL A 40 -13.94 -12.74 -1.76
N THR A 41 -13.44 -12.61 -2.98
CA THR A 41 -13.51 -13.68 -4.01
C THR A 41 -12.68 -14.91 -3.68
N CYS A 42 -11.65 -14.79 -2.84
CA CYS A 42 -10.70 -15.87 -2.58
C CYS A 42 -10.62 -16.27 -1.11
N GLY A 43 -11.39 -15.63 -0.22
CA GLY A 43 -11.37 -15.90 1.22
C GLY A 43 -9.97 -15.77 1.86
N ARG A 44 -9.05 -15.02 1.25
CA ARG A 44 -7.66 -14.87 1.69
C ARG A 44 -7.25 -13.41 1.73
N ARG A 45 -6.17 -13.11 2.47
CA ARG A 45 -5.64 -11.74 2.57
C ARG A 45 -5.15 -11.23 1.22
N CYS A 46 -5.40 -9.96 0.94
CA CYS A 46 -5.07 -9.33 -0.32
C CYS A 46 -3.55 -9.43 -0.61
N GLN A 47 -3.22 -9.81 -1.85
CA GLN A 47 -1.83 -9.94 -2.30
C GLN A 47 -1.29 -8.69 -3.00
N ARG A 48 -2.04 -7.57 -3.01
CA ARG A 48 -1.57 -6.34 -3.66
C ARG A 48 -0.42 -5.74 -2.86
N LYS A 49 0.67 -5.36 -3.55
CA LYS A 49 1.83 -4.70 -2.96
C LYS A 49 1.46 -3.28 -2.53
N ILE A 50 1.84 -2.90 -1.32
CA ILE A 50 1.81 -1.52 -0.86
C ILE A 50 3.15 -0.88 -1.20
N ALA A 51 3.15 0.40 -1.53
CA ALA A 51 4.39 1.12 -1.86
C ALA A 51 5.33 1.15 -0.64
N HIS A 52 6.62 0.88 -0.85
CA HIS A 52 7.61 0.82 0.24
C HIS A 52 7.58 2.05 1.16
N VAL A 53 7.45 3.25 0.60
CA VAL A 53 7.39 4.51 1.38
C VAL A 53 6.19 4.53 2.34
N LYS A 54 5.04 4.02 1.90
CA LYS A 54 3.84 3.89 2.73
C LYS A 54 4.07 2.89 3.86
N VAL A 55 4.64 1.73 3.54
CA VAL A 55 4.93 0.71 4.56
C VAL A 55 5.95 1.22 5.58
N SER A 56 6.99 1.92 5.14
CA SER A 56 7.95 2.58 6.05
C SER A 56 7.28 3.59 6.97
N ARG A 57 6.30 4.37 6.47
CA ARG A 57 5.53 5.32 7.28
C ARG A 57 4.64 4.60 8.30
N ALA A 58 3.92 3.55 7.87
CA ALA A 58 3.10 2.73 8.74
C ALA A 58 3.92 2.09 9.87
N ARG A 59 5.10 1.52 9.54
CA ARG A 59 6.03 0.95 10.53
C ARG A 59 6.43 1.95 11.60
N ARG A 60 6.75 3.20 11.24
CA ARG A 60 7.09 4.23 12.24
C ARG A 60 5.95 4.50 13.21
N ILE A 61 4.72 4.63 12.71
CA ILE A 61 3.55 4.85 13.56
C ILE A 61 3.32 3.63 14.47
N LEU A 62 3.47 2.41 13.93
CA LEU A 62 3.35 1.18 14.71
C LEU A 62 4.45 1.04 15.77
N ASP A 63 5.68 1.43 15.45
CA ASP A 63 6.79 1.44 16.40
C ASP A 63 6.53 2.43 17.54
N GLU A 64 5.93 3.59 17.24
CA GLU A 64 5.51 4.56 18.24
C GLU A 64 4.36 4.04 19.10
N LEU A 65 3.37 3.36 18.50
CA LEU A 65 2.28 2.70 19.23
C LEU A 65 2.77 1.52 20.08
N ALA A 66 3.84 0.85 19.66
CA ALA A 66 4.46 -0.27 20.38
C ALA A 66 5.15 0.16 21.69
N MET A 67 5.37 1.47 21.89
CA MET A 67 5.85 2.03 23.16
C MET A 67 4.71 2.28 24.15
N LEU A 68 3.44 2.22 23.70
CA LEU A 68 2.27 2.37 24.55
C LEU A 68 1.75 1.02 25.01
N GLU A 69 1.04 1.01 26.13
CA GLU A 69 0.30 -0.16 26.61
C GLU A 69 -0.68 -0.66 25.52
N PRO A 70 -0.81 -1.98 25.29
CA PRO A 70 -1.63 -2.50 24.19
C PRO A 70 -3.08 -1.98 24.19
N ALA A 71 -3.68 -1.75 25.36
CA ALA A 71 -5.04 -1.21 25.45
C ALA A 71 -5.12 0.26 25.01
N GLU A 72 -4.11 1.07 25.33
CA GLU A 72 -4.03 2.46 24.89
C GLU A 72 -3.77 2.53 23.38
N ALA A 73 -2.84 1.72 22.89
CA ALA A 73 -2.57 1.58 21.47
C ALA A 73 -3.81 1.15 20.67
N ALA A 74 -4.64 0.27 21.23
CA ALA A 74 -5.86 -0.24 20.62
C ALA A 74 -6.96 0.83 20.47
N MET A 75 -6.97 1.85 21.34
CA MET A 75 -7.91 2.98 21.31
C MET A 75 -7.34 4.20 20.58
N SER A 76 -6.05 4.17 20.22
CA SER A 76 -5.39 5.30 19.57
C SER A 76 -5.93 5.54 18.16
N PRO A 77 -6.29 6.79 17.80
CA PRO A 77 -6.72 7.11 16.43
C PRO A 77 -5.61 6.85 15.40
N ARG A 78 -4.35 6.83 15.83
CA ARG A 78 -3.20 6.54 14.95
C ARG A 78 -3.22 5.11 14.41
N LEU A 79 -3.94 4.19 15.06
CA LEU A 79 -4.14 2.84 14.54
C LEU A 79 -4.95 2.88 13.23
N SER A 80 -5.96 3.74 13.16
CA SER A 80 -6.74 3.98 11.93
C SER A 80 -5.90 4.61 10.83
N ASP A 81 -5.02 5.57 11.16
CA ASP A 81 -4.08 6.15 10.20
C ASP A 81 -3.19 5.08 9.54
N VAL A 82 -2.76 4.07 10.30
CA VAL A 82 -1.97 2.95 9.77
C VAL A 82 -2.78 2.15 8.76
N LEU A 83 -4.06 1.93 9.00
CA LEU A 83 -4.94 1.17 8.10
C LEU A 83 -5.17 1.91 6.79
N ASP A 84 -5.38 3.21 6.83
CA ASP A 84 -5.50 4.05 5.62
C ASP A 84 -4.24 3.99 4.74
N ILE A 85 -3.08 3.79 5.37
CA ILE A 85 -1.80 3.65 4.67
C ILE A 85 -1.64 2.21 4.12
N MET A 86 -2.04 1.20 4.89
CA MET A 86 -1.78 -0.22 4.64
C MET A 86 -2.86 -0.92 3.81
N LEU A 87 -4.03 -0.32 3.64
CA LEU A 87 -5.07 -0.83 2.76
C LEU A 87 -4.88 -0.29 1.33
N CYS A 88 -5.16 -1.14 0.35
CA CYS A 88 -5.25 -0.69 -1.04
C CYS A 88 -6.62 -0.07 -1.32
N TYR A 89 -6.72 0.71 -2.39
CA TYR A 89 -7.97 1.40 -2.74
C TYR A 89 -9.18 0.47 -2.92
N GLN A 90 -8.99 -0.83 -3.19
CA GLN A 90 -10.10 -1.79 -3.34
C GLN A 90 -10.65 -2.27 -2.00
N HIS A 91 -9.88 -2.14 -0.92
CA HIS A 91 -10.25 -2.61 0.41
C HIS A 91 -10.33 -1.45 1.42
N GLY A 92 -10.48 -0.20 0.95
CA GLY A 92 -10.62 0.95 1.84
C GLY A 92 -11.86 0.87 2.73
N SER A 93 -12.94 0.28 2.23
CA SER A 93 -14.17 0.04 3.01
C SER A 93 -14.02 -1.02 4.11
N GLN A 94 -12.90 -1.76 4.15
CA GLN A 94 -12.60 -2.73 5.20
C GLN A 94 -11.79 -2.12 6.35
N ALA A 95 -11.53 -0.80 6.33
CA ALA A 95 -10.73 -0.14 7.38
C ALA A 95 -11.29 -0.40 8.78
N ASP A 96 -12.59 -0.20 9.00
CA ASP A 96 -13.21 -0.38 10.30
C ASP A 96 -13.17 -1.82 10.79
N GLU A 97 -13.45 -2.78 9.90
CA GLU A 97 -13.41 -4.21 10.23
C GLU A 97 -12.00 -4.67 10.61
N VAL A 98 -11.00 -4.27 9.82
CA VAL A 98 -9.59 -4.61 10.09
C VAL A 98 -9.12 -3.90 11.37
N SER A 99 -9.57 -2.67 11.62
CA SER A 99 -9.31 -1.94 12.87
C SER A 99 -9.83 -2.70 14.08
N GLN A 100 -11.09 -3.13 14.05
CA GLN A 100 -11.69 -3.93 15.12
C GLN A 100 -10.91 -5.23 15.36
N GLN A 101 -10.47 -5.90 14.30
CA GLN A 101 -9.64 -7.10 14.42
C GLN A 101 -8.29 -6.81 15.10
N TRP A 102 -7.66 -5.67 14.79
CA TRP A 102 -6.38 -5.26 15.39
C TRP A 102 -6.56 -4.86 16.85
N THR A 103 -7.58 -4.06 17.16
CA THR A 103 -7.98 -3.70 18.53
C THR A 103 -8.21 -4.95 19.38
N GLN A 104 -8.97 -5.93 18.88
CA GLN A 104 -9.20 -7.18 19.61
C GLN A 104 -7.91 -7.96 19.88
N ARG A 105 -6.96 -7.97 18.94
CA ARG A 105 -5.66 -8.65 19.14
C ARG A 105 -4.82 -7.96 20.19
N LEU A 106 -4.76 -6.63 20.17
CA LEU A 106 -4.05 -5.85 21.18
C LEU A 106 -4.66 -6.04 22.57
N LEU A 107 -5.98 -6.02 22.69
CA LEU A 107 -6.67 -6.26 23.97
C LEU A 107 -6.42 -7.67 24.52
N ARG A 108 -6.28 -8.68 23.65
CA ARG A 108 -5.93 -10.05 24.07
C ARG A 108 -4.51 -10.18 24.62
N LEU A 109 -3.57 -9.32 24.19
CA LEU A 109 -2.23 -9.30 24.80
C LEU A 109 -2.29 -8.86 26.25
N ARG A 110 -3.09 -7.82 26.53
CA ARG A 110 -3.26 -7.30 27.89
C ARG A 110 -3.83 -8.34 28.84
N THR A 111 -4.83 -9.11 28.41
CA THR A 111 -5.46 -10.10 29.28
C THR A 111 -4.59 -11.33 29.55
N GLY A 112 -3.40 -11.43 28.91
CA GLY A 112 -2.55 -12.61 29.02
C GLY A 112 -3.22 -13.88 28.50
N ILE A 113 -4.38 -13.74 27.82
CA ILE A 113 -5.05 -14.82 27.10
C ILE A 113 -4.21 -15.05 25.85
N SER A 114 -3.04 -15.65 26.08
CA SER A 114 -2.20 -16.27 25.08
C SER A 114 -3.15 -17.06 24.20
N ARG A 115 -3.13 -16.76 22.90
CA ARG A 115 -3.97 -17.44 21.89
C ARG A 115 -4.15 -18.88 22.34
N PRO A 116 -5.38 -19.42 22.46
CA PRO A 116 -5.52 -20.86 22.62
C PRO A 116 -4.66 -21.41 21.50
N ARG A 117 -3.55 -22.07 21.86
CA ARG A 117 -2.66 -22.67 20.87
C ARG A 117 -3.63 -23.49 20.06
N LEU A 118 -3.94 -23.05 18.84
CA LEU A 118 -4.64 -23.88 17.88
C LEU A 118 -3.74 -25.10 17.88
N ARG A 119 -4.17 -26.15 18.58
CA ARG A 119 -3.44 -27.41 18.63
C ARG A 119 -3.42 -27.78 17.17
N THR A 120 -2.33 -27.42 16.49
CA THR A 120 -2.00 -28.01 15.21
C THR A 120 -2.10 -29.48 15.52
N PRO A 121 -3.03 -30.21 14.88
CA PRO A 121 -3.14 -31.64 15.08
C PRO A 121 -1.73 -32.18 14.98
N ARG A 122 -1.25 -32.84 16.04
CA ARG A 122 0.09 -33.43 16.01
C ARG A 122 0.11 -34.29 14.75
N LEU A 123 1.06 -34.01 13.86
CA LEU A 123 1.37 -34.87 12.71
C LEU A 123 1.62 -36.28 13.27
N GLY A 124 0.59 -37.13 13.25
CA GLY A 124 0.59 -38.44 13.92
C GLY A 124 -0.75 -38.85 14.54
N GLU A 125 -1.62 -37.90 14.91
CA GLU A 125 -3.00 -38.21 15.29
C GLU A 125 -3.84 -38.25 14.00
N SER A 126 -3.90 -39.44 13.39
CA SER A 126 -4.85 -39.72 12.32
C SER A 126 -6.25 -39.40 12.86
N PRO A 127 -7.01 -38.48 12.26
CA PRO A 127 -8.40 -38.27 12.65
C PRO A 127 -9.10 -39.61 12.47
N VAL A 128 -9.51 -40.23 13.57
CA VAL A 128 -10.47 -41.33 13.49
C VAL A 128 -11.70 -40.70 12.84
N PRO A 129 -12.09 -41.13 11.62
CA PRO A 129 -13.26 -40.57 10.98
C PRO A 129 -14.45 -40.83 11.92
N PRO A 130 -15.25 -39.80 12.28
CA PRO A 130 -16.51 -40.05 12.94
C PRO A 130 -17.33 -40.93 12.00
N ALA A 131 -17.55 -42.18 12.42
CA ALA A 131 -18.34 -43.13 11.67
C ALA A 131 -19.73 -42.55 11.43
N GLY A 132 -20.04 -42.36 10.14
CA GLY A 132 -21.39 -42.38 9.58
C GLY A 132 -22.47 -41.55 10.27
N HIS A 133 -22.64 -40.30 9.85
CA HIS A 133 -23.98 -39.73 9.77
C HIS A 133 -24.29 -39.30 8.33
N ASN A 134 -25.24 -40.04 7.78
CA ASN A 134 -25.69 -39.99 6.41
C ASN A 134 -26.38 -38.67 6.07
N ASN A 135 -26.08 -38.17 4.86
CA ASN A 135 -26.99 -37.46 3.95
C ASN A 135 -28.24 -36.82 4.55
N THR A 136 -28.20 -35.49 4.71
CA THR A 136 -29.41 -34.67 4.56
C THR A 136 -29.11 -33.58 3.55
N LYS A 137 -29.54 -33.83 2.30
CA LYS A 137 -29.69 -32.81 1.26
C LYS A 137 -30.68 -31.75 1.74
N SER A 138 -30.21 -30.66 2.31
CA SER A 138 -31.02 -29.44 2.44
C SER A 138 -30.84 -28.60 1.20
N ASN A 139 -31.70 -28.89 0.22
CA ASN A 139 -32.02 -28.04 -0.91
C ASN A 139 -32.75 -26.81 -0.36
N SER A 140 -32.07 -25.68 -0.14
CA SER A 140 -32.71 -24.42 0.24
C SER A 140 -32.64 -23.43 -0.91
N GLN A 141 -33.76 -23.41 -1.62
CA GLN A 141 -34.24 -22.38 -2.53
C GLN A 141 -34.25 -20.97 -1.90
N ASP A 142 -34.12 -19.99 -2.79
CA ASP A 142 -34.80 -18.69 -2.75
C ASP A 142 -34.59 -17.78 -1.53
N GLY A 143 -33.42 -17.13 -1.51
CA GLY A 143 -33.20 -15.89 -0.76
C GLY A 143 -33.84 -14.70 -1.47
N LYS A 144 -35.12 -14.44 -1.19
CA LYS A 144 -35.90 -13.26 -1.60
C LYS A 144 -35.22 -11.95 -1.17
N ASN A 145 -35.23 -10.98 -2.09
CA ASN A 145 -34.86 -9.58 -1.88
C ASN A 145 -35.62 -8.95 -0.70
N HIS A 146 -35.00 -8.89 0.48
CA HIS A 146 -35.48 -8.04 1.57
C HIS A 146 -35.19 -6.57 1.24
N LYS A 147 -36.18 -5.90 0.64
CA LYS A 147 -36.26 -4.43 0.63
C LYS A 147 -36.34 -3.95 2.07
N PHE A 148 -35.24 -3.45 2.62
CA PHE A 148 -35.25 -2.64 3.83
C PHE A 148 -36.08 -1.38 3.57
N LYS A 149 -37.32 -1.39 4.07
CA LYS A 149 -38.13 -0.18 4.20
C LYS A 149 -37.54 0.62 5.36
N THR A 150 -36.64 1.55 5.06
CA THR A 150 -36.26 2.60 6.01
C THR A 150 -37.51 3.43 6.32
N SER A 151 -37.97 3.34 7.56
CA SER A 151 -39.04 4.17 8.11
C SER A 151 -38.62 5.64 8.05
N PRO A 152 -39.39 6.54 7.40
CA PRO A 152 -39.17 7.97 7.49
C PRO A 152 -39.87 8.45 8.77
N LYS A 153 -39.18 8.41 9.91
CA LYS A 153 -39.68 9.03 11.13
C LYS A 153 -38.67 10.02 11.69
N ALA A 154 -39.07 11.28 11.50
CA ALA A 154 -39.07 12.33 12.51
C ALA A 154 -37.75 12.53 13.26
N HIS A 155 -36.91 13.44 12.75
CA HIS A 155 -36.15 14.38 13.58
C HIS A 155 -35.48 15.40 12.65
N HIS A 156 -36.18 16.47 12.28
CA HIS A 156 -35.50 17.67 11.79
C HIS A 156 -36.25 18.97 12.13
N ALA A 157 -36.70 19.08 13.37
CA ALA A 157 -37.10 20.34 13.98
C ALA A 157 -35.93 20.93 14.79
N TYR A 158 -34.74 21.03 14.19
CA TYR A 158 -33.60 21.70 14.81
C TYR A 158 -33.12 22.85 13.91
N PHE A 159 -33.42 24.06 14.37
CA PHE A 159 -32.67 25.29 14.15
C PHE A 159 -32.32 25.67 12.70
N LYS A 160 -33.24 26.39 12.05
CA LYS A 160 -32.89 27.40 11.04
C LYS A 160 -32.38 28.66 11.76
N GLN A 161 -31.14 28.66 12.22
CA GLN A 161 -30.37 29.90 12.21
C GLN A 161 -29.84 30.03 10.80
N GLN A 162 -30.47 30.88 9.98
CA GLN A 162 -29.89 31.24 8.69
C GLN A 162 -28.64 32.06 9.00
N PRO A 163 -27.42 31.56 8.71
CA PRO A 163 -26.25 32.42 8.75
C PRO A 163 -26.48 33.56 7.75
N ASP A 164 -26.14 34.79 8.15
CA ASP A 164 -26.23 35.98 7.31
C ASP A 164 -25.65 35.67 5.92
N SER A 165 -26.50 35.76 4.88
CA SER A 165 -26.25 35.19 3.55
C SER A 165 -25.05 35.79 2.83
N ASP A 166 -24.59 36.94 3.28
CA ASP A 166 -23.66 37.77 2.51
C ASP A 166 -22.20 37.32 2.67
N ASN A 167 -21.85 36.66 3.77
CA ASN A 167 -20.50 36.12 3.99
C ASN A 167 -20.24 34.79 3.26
N VAL A 168 -21.29 34.04 2.90
CA VAL A 168 -21.14 32.70 2.30
C VAL A 168 -20.66 32.76 0.85
N GLU A 169 -20.98 33.82 0.11
CA GLU A 169 -20.57 33.93 -1.30
C GLU A 169 -19.11 34.36 -1.44
N GLU A 170 -18.57 35.18 -0.52
CA GLU A 170 -17.16 35.60 -0.53
C GLU A 170 -16.23 34.40 -0.28
N ASP A 171 -16.50 33.59 0.75
CA ASP A 171 -15.77 32.35 1.03
C ASP A 171 -15.81 31.39 -0.17
N ARG A 172 -16.97 31.28 -0.84
CA ARG A 172 -17.13 30.44 -2.03
C ARG A 172 -16.30 30.95 -3.21
N GLN A 173 -16.16 32.27 -3.37
CA GLN A 173 -15.31 32.85 -4.40
C GLN A 173 -13.83 32.64 -4.09
N GLU A 174 -13.42 32.78 -2.83
CA GLU A 174 -12.05 32.53 -2.40
C GLU A 174 -11.64 31.07 -2.63
N ASP A 175 -12.51 30.12 -2.28
CA ASP A 175 -12.29 28.69 -2.52
C ASP A 175 -12.20 28.35 -4.01
N LYS A 176 -13.05 28.95 -4.85
CA LYS A 176 -12.96 28.82 -6.31
C LYS A 176 -11.63 29.37 -6.84
N ALA A 177 -11.17 30.51 -6.34
CA ALA A 177 -9.90 31.12 -6.72
C ALA A 177 -8.70 30.24 -6.29
N LYS A 178 -8.72 29.74 -5.04
CA LYS A 178 -7.72 28.80 -4.51
C LYS A 178 -7.69 27.50 -5.33
N ALA A 179 -8.85 26.96 -5.69
CA ALA A 179 -8.95 25.76 -6.52
C ALA A 179 -8.37 25.98 -7.94
N LYS A 180 -8.70 27.12 -8.57
CA LYS A 180 -8.17 27.51 -9.88
C LYS A 180 -6.64 27.67 -9.85
N ALA A 181 -6.11 28.36 -8.84
CA ALA A 181 -4.67 28.53 -8.67
C ALA A 181 -3.94 27.18 -8.46
N ARG A 182 -4.53 26.25 -7.68
CA ARG A 182 -4.00 24.89 -7.51
C ARG A 182 -4.03 24.09 -8.82
N ALA A 183 -5.09 24.22 -9.61
CA ALA A 183 -5.19 23.57 -10.91
C ALA A 183 -4.15 24.10 -11.91
N GLU A 184 -3.93 25.41 -11.94
CA GLU A 184 -2.93 26.04 -12.79
C GLU A 184 -1.51 25.61 -12.43
N LYS A 185 -1.16 25.61 -11.14
CA LYS A 185 0.14 25.10 -10.67
C LYS A 185 0.40 23.65 -11.09
N ARG A 186 -0.61 22.77 -10.95
CA ARG A 186 -0.52 21.36 -11.39
C ARG A 186 -0.32 21.25 -12.90
N SER A 187 -1.02 22.07 -13.69
CA SER A 187 -0.89 22.10 -15.15
C SER A 187 0.52 22.57 -15.58
N GLU A 188 1.06 23.59 -14.93
CA GLU A 188 2.40 24.09 -15.21
C GLU A 188 3.47 23.05 -14.86
N GLU A 189 3.36 22.40 -13.70
CA GLU A 189 4.27 21.33 -13.28
C GLU A 189 4.25 20.15 -14.27
N ALA A 190 3.05 19.74 -14.72
CA ALA A 190 2.90 18.71 -15.76
C ALA A 190 3.59 19.12 -17.07
N ARG A 191 3.48 20.40 -17.47
CA ARG A 191 4.15 20.94 -18.66
C ARG A 191 5.68 20.92 -18.51
N ARG A 192 6.20 21.27 -17.33
CA ARG A 192 7.65 21.20 -17.01
C ARG A 192 8.15 19.74 -17.10
N MET A 193 7.44 18.80 -16.49
CA MET A 193 7.76 17.38 -16.52
C MET A 193 7.75 16.80 -17.95
N ASN A 194 6.76 17.16 -18.77
CA ASN A 194 6.69 16.71 -20.16
C ASN A 194 7.85 17.30 -21.00
N ASN A 195 8.17 18.57 -20.82
CA ASN A 195 9.30 19.22 -21.47
C ASN A 195 10.64 18.55 -21.11
N GLU A 196 10.84 18.19 -19.84
CA GLU A 196 12.03 17.49 -19.40
C GLU A 196 12.12 16.07 -19.99
N ARG A 197 11.00 15.32 -20.00
CA ARG A 197 10.92 14.01 -20.65
C ARG A 197 11.29 14.09 -22.13
N ASN A 198 10.78 15.08 -22.84
CA ASN A 198 11.09 15.33 -24.25
C ASN A 198 12.58 15.67 -24.47
N LYS A 199 13.19 16.49 -23.60
CA LYS A 199 14.64 16.76 -23.62
C LYS A 199 15.45 15.48 -23.41
N ARG A 200 15.08 14.62 -22.45
CA ARG A 200 15.74 13.32 -22.19
C ARG A 200 15.64 12.38 -23.40
N VAL A 201 14.47 12.29 -24.04
CA VAL A 201 14.26 11.49 -25.27
C VAL A 201 15.11 12.00 -26.42
N LYS A 202 15.14 13.32 -26.67
CA LYS A 202 16.00 13.94 -27.70
C LYS A 202 17.49 13.64 -27.44
N LYS A 203 17.96 13.75 -26.18
CA LYS A 203 19.35 13.42 -25.79
C LYS A 203 19.68 11.94 -26.03
N LYS A 204 18.79 11.01 -25.67
CA LYS A 204 18.93 9.56 -25.94
C LYS A 204 18.99 9.28 -27.45
N LYS A 205 18.10 9.87 -28.26
CA LYS A 205 18.13 9.75 -29.74
C LYS A 205 19.45 10.26 -30.33
N LYS A 206 19.94 11.43 -29.90
CA LYS A 206 21.25 11.99 -30.33
C LYS A 206 22.41 11.05 -29.95
N LYS A 207 22.46 10.51 -28.72
CA LYS A 207 23.47 9.53 -28.30
C LYS A 207 23.43 8.24 -29.14
N LYS A 208 22.24 7.69 -29.42
CA LYS A 208 22.05 6.50 -30.29
C LYS A 208 22.55 6.74 -31.71
N LYS A 209 22.24 7.91 -32.31
CA LYS A 209 22.74 8.31 -33.64
C LYS A 209 24.26 8.43 -33.68
N LYS A 210 24.89 9.05 -32.67
CA LYS A 210 26.36 9.12 -32.52
C LYS A 210 26.99 7.72 -32.39
N LYS A 211 26.44 6.83 -31.56
CA LYS A 211 26.92 5.43 -31.40
C LYS A 211 26.82 4.64 -32.72
N LYS A 212 25.70 4.76 -33.46
CA LYS A 212 25.51 4.13 -34.79
C LYS A 212 26.53 4.65 -35.82
N LYS A 213 26.78 5.97 -35.87
CA LYS A 213 27.82 6.56 -36.74
C LYS A 213 29.23 6.04 -36.39
N LYS A 214 29.61 5.98 -35.10
CA LYS A 214 30.90 5.42 -34.65
C LYS A 214 31.05 3.94 -35.04
N LYS A 215 30.00 3.12 -34.84
CA LYS A 215 30.00 1.68 -35.23
C LYS A 215 30.16 1.50 -36.75
N LYS A 216 29.46 2.31 -37.57
CA LYS A 216 29.62 2.32 -39.04
C LYS A 216 31.06 2.70 -39.47
N LYS A 217 31.65 3.75 -38.87
CA LYS A 217 33.05 4.13 -39.15
C LYS A 217 34.05 3.02 -38.79
N LYS A 218 33.90 2.37 -37.62
CA LYS A 218 34.74 1.23 -37.21
C LYS A 218 34.61 0.04 -38.19
N LYS A 219 33.39 -0.31 -38.63
CA LYS A 219 33.17 -1.37 -39.63
C LYS A 219 33.84 -1.05 -40.98
N LYS A 220 33.73 0.18 -41.48
CA LYS A 220 34.41 0.61 -42.71
C LYS A 220 35.94 0.51 -42.60
N LYS A 221 36.54 0.95 -41.47
CA LYS A 221 37.99 0.82 -41.23
C LYS A 221 38.44 -0.66 -41.19
N LYS A 222 37.68 -1.55 -40.53
CA LYS A 222 37.98 -3.00 -40.52
C LYS A 222 37.92 -3.61 -41.93
N LYS A 223 36.88 -3.31 -42.72
CA LYS A 223 36.78 -3.77 -44.12
C LYS A 223 37.98 -3.32 -44.96
N LYS A 224 38.38 -2.03 -44.86
CA LYS A 224 39.56 -1.51 -45.58
C LYS A 224 40.86 -2.22 -45.20
N LYS A 225 41.08 -2.51 -43.91
CA LYS A 225 42.25 -3.28 -43.44
C LYS A 225 42.26 -4.70 -43.99
N ASN A 226 41.13 -5.40 -43.95
CA ASN A 226 41.03 -6.76 -44.47
C ASN A 226 41.28 -6.81 -45.98
N THR A 227 40.75 -5.86 -46.77
CA THR A 227 41.01 -5.79 -48.21
C THR A 227 42.48 -5.48 -48.53
N ALA A 228 43.16 -4.68 -47.72
CA ALA A 228 44.58 -4.38 -47.90
C ALA A 228 45.46 -5.61 -47.61
N ASN A 229 45.16 -6.33 -46.53
CA ASN A 229 45.88 -7.56 -46.17
C ASN A 229 45.69 -8.66 -47.23
N GLY A 230 44.46 -8.85 -47.74
CA GLY A 230 44.19 -9.83 -48.79
C GLY A 230 44.94 -9.55 -50.10
N LYS A 231 45.13 -8.27 -50.47
CA LYS A 231 45.95 -7.90 -51.63
C LYS A 231 47.45 -8.16 -51.42
N LYS A 232 47.96 -8.01 -50.19
CA LYS A 232 49.36 -8.28 -49.86
C LYS A 232 49.69 -9.78 -49.93
N GLN A 233 48.73 -10.64 -49.56
CA GLN A 233 48.90 -12.09 -49.60
C GLN A 233 48.87 -12.68 -51.01
N LYS A 234 48.13 -12.07 -51.95
CA LYS A 234 48.12 -12.49 -53.37
C LYS A 234 49.38 -12.09 -54.17
N ARG A 235 50.26 -11.28 -53.60
CA ARG A 235 51.52 -10.82 -54.22
C ARG A 235 52.75 -11.59 -53.74
N ARG A 236 52.57 -12.51 -52.79
CA ARG A 236 53.57 -13.46 -52.32
C ARG A 236 53.25 -14.81 -52.93
#